data_AF-A0A8S9YIX0-F1
#
_entry.id   AF-A0A8S9YIX0-F1
#
_cell.length_a   1.000
_cell.length_b   1.000
_cell.length_c   1.000
_cell.angle_alpha   90.00
_cell.angle_beta   90.00
_cell.angle_gamma   90.00
#
_symmetry.space_group_name_H-M   'P 1'
#
loop_
_entity.id
_entity.type
_entity.pdbx_description
1 polymer ?
#
loop_
_entity_poly.entity_id
_entity_poly.type
_entity_poly.pdbx_seq_one_letter_code
_entity_poly.pdbx_strand_id
1 'polypeptide(L)'
;MIILNNLPYFVLCRMSSASGCHISWNISVENVELRTLSLIEKARSVYDTIAVTNDVSLKSIIQKLSLFEADYLKEKNVLDFIQYVFPNKELRDASVKAAQKISDVEVELG
;
A
#
# COMPACT_ATOMS: atom_id res chain seq x y z
N MET A 1 21.45 -29.58 20.91
CA MET A 1 22.12 -29.46 19.60
C MET A 1 21.20 -30.08 18.56
N ILE A 2 20.29 -29.28 18.00
CA ILE A 2 19.32 -29.76 16.99
C ILE A 2 19.81 -29.26 15.64
N ILE A 3 20.01 -30.22 14.74
CA ILE A 3 20.67 -30.10 13.44
C ILE A 3 19.70 -29.44 12.46
N LEU A 4 20.10 -28.28 11.94
CA LEU A 4 19.52 -27.65 10.75
C LEU A 4 20.01 -28.41 9.52
N ASN A 5 19.15 -29.20 8.89
CA ASN A 5 19.39 -29.65 7.51
C ASN A 5 18.05 -29.93 6.82
N ASN A 6 17.89 -29.35 5.63
CA ASN A 6 16.87 -29.62 4.61
C ASN A 6 15.48 -28.97 4.76
N LEU A 7 15.40 -27.66 4.56
CA LEU A 7 14.21 -27.07 3.95
C LEU A 7 14.62 -26.26 2.70
N PRO A 8 14.09 -26.57 1.50
CA PRO A 8 14.24 -25.67 0.37
C PRO A 8 13.52 -24.38 0.77
N TYR A 9 14.28 -23.30 0.91
CA TYR A 9 13.81 -21.97 1.26
C TYR A 9 12.97 -21.38 0.12
N PHE A 10 11.83 -22.00 -0.21
CA PHE A 10 10.69 -21.28 -0.71
C PHE A 10 9.87 -20.92 0.52
N VAL A 11 10.06 -19.71 1.02
CA VAL A 11 9.14 -19.09 1.96
C VAL A 11 7.84 -18.87 1.19
N LEU A 12 7.04 -19.93 1.05
CA LEU A 12 5.61 -19.81 0.92
C LEU A 12 5.17 -19.15 2.23
N CYS A 13 5.05 -17.83 2.19
CA CYS A 13 4.48 -17.05 3.26
C CYS A 13 3.04 -17.55 3.44
N ARG A 14 2.85 -18.58 4.29
CA ARG A 14 1.52 -19.01 4.70
C ARG A 14 0.95 -17.86 5.50
N MET A 15 0.10 -17.09 4.85
CA MET A 15 -0.57 -15.94 5.43
C MET A 15 -1.49 -16.41 6.56
N SER A 16 -1.05 -16.28 7.80
CA SER A 16 -1.93 -16.31 8.96
C SER A 16 -2.61 -14.93 9.06
N SER A 17 -3.95 -14.91 9.07
CA SER A 17 -4.70 -13.69 9.34
C SER A 17 -4.63 -13.40 10.85
N ALA A 18 -3.87 -12.38 11.25
CA ALA A 18 -4.00 -11.82 12.59
C ALA A 18 -5.27 -10.96 12.66
N SER A 19 -6.05 -11.06 13.74
CA SER A 19 -7.22 -10.19 13.95
C SER A 19 -6.80 -8.72 13.91
N GLY A 20 -7.48 -7.91 13.10
CA GLY A 20 -7.14 -6.49 12.88
C GLY A 20 -6.09 -6.23 11.79
N CYS A 21 -5.44 -7.26 11.23
CA CYS A 21 -4.52 -7.12 10.10
C CYS A 21 -5.27 -7.33 8.77
N HIS A 22 -5.54 -6.25 8.06
CA HIS A 22 -6.25 -6.26 6.77
C HIS A 22 -5.30 -6.10 5.57
N ILE A 23 -4.17 -6.82 5.59
CA ILE A 23 -3.17 -6.81 4.52
C ILE A 23 -3.40 -8.01 3.60
N SER A 24 -3.54 -7.76 2.29
CA SER A 24 -3.70 -8.80 1.27
C SER A 24 -2.51 -8.84 0.33
N TRP A 25 -1.81 -9.98 0.30
CA TRP A 25 -0.67 -10.24 -0.60
C TRP A 25 -1.07 -10.93 -1.90
N ASN A 26 -2.37 -10.98 -2.23
CA ASN A 26 -2.82 -11.50 -3.52
C ASN A 26 -2.55 -10.46 -4.64
N ILE A 27 -1.47 -10.64 -5.40
CA ILE A 27 -0.93 -9.64 -6.32
C ILE A 27 -0.50 -10.26 -7.65
N SER A 28 -0.87 -9.61 -8.75
CA SER A 28 -0.34 -9.81 -10.10
C SER A 28 0.27 -8.51 -10.62
N VAL A 29 1.06 -8.58 -11.70
CA VAL A 29 1.66 -7.39 -12.32
C VAL A 29 0.60 -6.36 -12.73
N GLU A 30 -0.52 -6.81 -13.35
CA GLU A 30 -1.60 -5.88 -13.73
C GLU A 30 -2.29 -5.29 -12.50
N ASN A 31 -2.47 -6.10 -11.44
CA ASN A 31 -3.16 -5.64 -10.23
C ASN A 31 -2.33 -4.59 -9.47
N VAL A 32 -0.99 -4.66 -9.49
CA VAL A 32 -0.14 -3.62 -8.89
C VAL A 32 -0.44 -2.25 -9.50
N GLU A 33 -0.50 -2.17 -10.83
CA GLU A 33 -0.76 -0.91 -11.52
C GLU A 33 -2.16 -0.38 -11.23
N LEU A 34 -3.19 -1.23 -11.33
CA LEU A 34 -4.58 -0.83 -11.06
C LEU A 34 -4.76 -0.33 -9.62
N ARG A 35 -4.19 -1.05 -8.64
CA ARG A 35 -4.24 -0.65 -7.23
C ARG A 35 -3.51 0.66 -6.98
N THR A 36 -2.39 0.88 -7.65
CA THR A 36 -1.63 2.15 -7.57
C THR A 36 -2.47 3.32 -8.07
N LEU A 37 -3.09 3.19 -9.25
CA LEU A 37 -3.93 4.24 -9.82
C LEU A 37 -5.14 4.52 -8.93
N SER A 38 -5.82 3.48 -8.44
CA SER A 38 -6.95 3.62 -7.53
C SER A 38 -6.57 4.30 -6.21
N LEU A 39 -5.39 3.99 -5.67
CA LEU A 39 -4.87 4.62 -4.46
C LEU A 39 -4.63 6.12 -4.66
N ILE A 40 -4.01 6.49 -5.79
CA ILE A 40 -3.75 7.89 -6.18
C ILE A 40 -5.07 8.66 -6.37
N GLU A 41 -6.03 8.08 -7.08
CA GLU A 41 -7.35 8.69 -7.29
C GLU A 41 -8.08 8.92 -5.96
N LYS A 42 -8.05 7.94 -5.06
CA LYS A 42 -8.63 8.07 -3.71
C LYS A 42 -7.93 9.19 -2.92
N ALA A 43 -6.60 9.27 -3.00
CA ALA A 43 -5.83 10.31 -2.33
C ALA A 43 -6.25 11.70 -2.79
N ARG A 44 -6.19 11.97 -4.10
CA ARG A 44 -6.62 13.25 -4.67
C ARG A 44 -8.05 13.59 -4.29
N SER A 45 -8.98 12.64 -4.42
CA SER A 45 -10.39 12.85 -4.08
C SER A 45 -10.61 13.28 -2.62
N VAL A 46 -9.87 12.68 -1.67
CA VAL A 46 -9.97 13.05 -0.25
C VAL A 46 -9.42 14.46 -0.01
N TYR A 47 -8.25 14.78 -0.58
CA TYR A 47 -7.66 16.11 -0.45
C TYR A 47 -8.51 17.19 -1.12
N ASP A 48 -9.04 16.94 -2.32
CA ASP A 48 -9.97 17.84 -3.02
C ASP A 48 -11.23 18.10 -2.20
N THR A 49 -11.80 17.05 -1.61
CA THR A 49 -13.00 17.15 -0.75
C THR A 49 -12.74 18.03 0.47
N ILE A 50 -11.53 17.95 1.03
CA ILE A 50 -11.11 18.77 2.16
C ILE A 50 -10.82 20.21 1.72
N ALA A 51 -10.21 20.41 0.54
CA ALA A 51 -9.87 21.74 0.05
C ALA A 51 -11.11 22.62 -0.22
N VAL A 52 -12.23 22.01 -0.62
CA VAL A 52 -13.49 22.74 -0.93
C VAL A 52 -14.44 22.87 0.26
N THR A 53 -14.16 22.25 1.40
CA THR A 53 -15.10 22.26 2.54
C THR A 53 -15.04 23.58 3.31
N ASN A 54 -16.20 24.14 3.63
CA ASN A 54 -16.32 25.28 4.54
C ASN A 54 -16.51 24.84 6.02
N ASP A 55 -16.79 23.56 6.26
CA ASP A 55 -16.87 22.99 7.61
C ASP A 55 -15.46 22.58 8.05
N VAL A 56 -14.82 23.44 8.85
CA VAL A 56 -13.51 23.19 9.45
C VAL A 56 -13.68 22.73 10.89
N SER A 57 -13.83 21.41 11.09
CA SER A 57 -14.00 20.78 12.39
C SER A 57 -13.11 19.55 12.53
N LEU A 58 -12.93 19.09 13.78
CA LEU A 58 -12.16 17.88 14.08
C LEU A 58 -12.68 16.68 13.29
N LYS A 59 -14.01 16.57 13.14
CA LYS A 59 -14.63 15.47 12.42
C LYS A 59 -14.48 15.61 10.90
N SER A 60 -14.65 16.83 10.37
CA SER A 60 -14.66 17.05 8.92
C SER A 60 -13.26 17.01 8.29
N ILE A 61 -12.23 17.42 9.04
CA ILE A 61 -10.84 17.49 8.57
C ILE A 61 -10.00 16.38 9.21
N ILE A 62 -9.73 16.50 10.51
CA ILE A 62 -8.72 15.68 11.21
C ILE A 62 -9.11 14.20 11.15
N GLN A 63 -10.34 13.85 11.55
CA GLN A 63 -10.79 12.47 11.55
C GLN A 63 -10.82 11.86 10.15
N LYS A 64 -11.24 12.63 9.13
CA LYS A 64 -11.25 12.14 7.74
C LYS A 64 -9.84 11.87 7.24
N LEU A 65 -8.90 12.79 7.46
CA LEU A 65 -7.50 12.61 7.09
C LEU A 65 -6.89 11.41 7.81
N SER A 66 -7.05 11.30 9.13
CA SER A 66 -6.47 10.20 9.89
C SER A 66 -6.99 8.82 9.46
N LEU A 67 -8.29 8.72 9.16
CA LEU A 67 -8.86 7.46 8.64
C LEU A 67 -8.35 7.15 7.24
N PHE A 68 -8.24 8.16 6.38
CA PHE A 68 -7.69 8.02 5.04
C PHE A 68 -6.20 7.62 5.08
N GLU A 69 -5.37 8.28 5.88
CA GLU A 69 -3.94 7.99 6.02
C GLU A 69 -3.69 6.55 6.48
N ALA A 70 -4.49 6.05 7.44
CA ALA A 70 -4.38 4.67 7.88
C ALA A 70 -4.65 3.67 6.75
N ASP A 71 -5.68 3.92 5.93
CA ASP A 71 -5.98 3.11 4.75
C ASP A 71 -4.92 3.24 3.66
N TYR A 72 -4.43 4.46 3.44
CA TYR A 72 -3.47 4.79 2.41
C TYR A 72 -2.12 4.15 2.68
N LEU A 73 -1.60 4.28 3.91
CA LEU A 73 -0.34 3.66 4.33
C LEU A 73 -0.40 2.13 4.26
N LYS A 74 -1.53 1.53 4.66
CA LYS A 74 -1.75 0.09 4.55
C LYS A 74 -1.59 -0.37 3.09
N GLU A 75 -2.24 0.30 2.16
CA GLU A 75 -2.21 -0.06 0.73
C GLU A 75 -0.86 0.25 0.08
N LYS A 76 -0.29 1.42 0.36
CA LYS A 76 1.06 1.83 -0.07
C LYS A 76 2.09 0.80 0.36
N ASN A 77 2.06 0.37 1.63
CA ASN A 77 3.01 -0.62 2.14
C ASN A 77 2.89 -1.96 1.40
N VAL A 78 1.68 -2.39 1.01
CA VAL A 78 1.53 -3.59 0.18
C VAL A 78 2.18 -3.43 -1.18
N LEU A 79 1.97 -2.28 -1.83
CA LEU A 79 2.50 -2.01 -3.17
C LEU A 79 4.02 -1.81 -3.18
N ASP A 80 4.56 -1.13 -2.17
CA ASP A 80 5.98 -0.77 -2.07
C ASP A 80 6.83 -1.94 -1.56
N PHE A 81 6.30 -2.78 -0.67
CA PHE A 81 7.10 -3.84 -0.04
C PHE A 81 7.52 -4.94 -1.02
N ILE A 82 6.76 -5.14 -2.10
CA ILE A 82 6.99 -6.18 -3.12
C ILE A 82 8.40 -6.08 -3.70
N GLN A 83 8.87 -4.86 -4.00
CA GLN A 83 10.18 -4.64 -4.64
C GLN A 83 11.36 -5.18 -3.81
N TYR A 84 11.20 -5.35 -2.50
CA TYR A 84 12.28 -5.81 -1.62
C TYR A 84 12.29 -7.31 -1.41
N VAL A 85 11.13 -7.97 -1.46
CA VAL A 85 10.99 -9.36 -0.96
C VAL A 85 10.50 -10.38 -1.98
N PHE A 86 9.87 -9.96 -3.08
CA PHE A 86 9.29 -10.92 -4.03
C PHE A 86 10.36 -11.52 -4.96
N PRO A 87 10.33 -12.83 -5.24
CA PRO A 87 11.32 -13.48 -6.11
C PRO A 87 11.12 -13.15 -7.60
N ASN A 88 9.89 -12.83 -8.02
CA ASN A 88 9.56 -12.49 -9.41
C ASN A 88 10.04 -11.07 -9.76
N LYS A 89 10.90 -10.94 -10.78
CA LYS A 89 11.46 -9.66 -11.22
C LYS A 89 10.41 -8.69 -11.75
N GLU A 90 9.46 -9.16 -12.55
CA GLU A 90 8.42 -8.32 -13.15
C GLU A 90 7.52 -7.69 -12.08
N LEU A 91 7.19 -8.45 -11.03
CA LEU A 91 6.47 -7.92 -9.87
C LEU A 91 7.28 -6.87 -9.11
N ARG A 92 8.59 -7.09 -8.93
CA ARG A 92 9.46 -6.07 -8.32
C ARG A 92 9.54 -4.81 -9.17
N ASP A 93 9.72 -4.94 -10.48
CA ASP A 93 9.77 -3.81 -11.41
C ASP A 93 8.44 -3.02 -11.40
N ALA A 94 7.30 -3.72 -11.35
CA ALA A 94 5.98 -3.09 -11.22
C ALA A 94 5.83 -2.33 -9.89
N SER A 95 6.33 -2.91 -8.79
CA SER A 95 6.35 -2.28 -7.46
C SER A 95 7.23 -1.03 -7.41
N VAL A 96 8.42 -1.04 -8.02
CA VAL A 96 9.27 0.16 -8.15
C VAL A 96 8.53 1.27 -8.89
N LYS A 97 7.89 0.96 -10.01
CA LYS A 97 7.09 1.94 -10.78
C LYS A 97 5.91 2.47 -9.96
N ALA A 98 5.25 1.61 -9.19
CA ALA A 98 4.18 2.01 -8.29
C ALA A 98 4.69 2.98 -7.22
N ALA A 99 5.81 2.65 -6.56
CA ALA A 99 6.44 3.49 -5.55
C ALA A 99 6.83 4.88 -6.10
N GLN A 100 7.35 4.94 -7.32
CA GLN A 100 7.64 6.20 -8.00
C GLN A 100 6.38 7.05 -8.21
N LYS A 101 5.32 6.47 -8.81
CA LYS A 101 4.04 7.18 -9.02
C LYS A 101 3.43 7.67 -7.71
N ILE A 102 3.52 6.86 -6.65
CA ILE A 102 3.03 7.23 -5.32
C ILE A 102 3.86 8.39 -4.75
N SER A 103 5.18 8.34 -4.85
CA SER A 103 6.07 9.41 -4.40
C SER A 103 5.80 10.74 -5.13
N ASP A 104 5.54 10.70 -6.44
CA ASP A 104 5.23 11.90 -7.22
C ASP A 104 3.95 12.57 -6.72
N VAL A 105 2.93 11.77 -6.40
CA VAL A 105 1.66 12.27 -5.86
C VAL A 105 1.78 12.75 -4.42
N GLU A 106 2.64 12.13 -3.60
CA GLU A 106 2.89 12.62 -2.24
C GLU A 106 3.54 14.00 -2.22
N VAL A 107 4.39 14.31 -3.21
CA VAL A 107 4.94 15.66 -3.41
C VAL A 107 3.87 16.64 -3.91
N GLU A 108 2.89 16.18 -4.70
CA GLU A 108 1.76 17.00 -5.16
C GLU A 108 0.80 17.35 -4.01
N LEU A 109 0.53 16.41 -3.11
CA LEU A 109 -0.44 16.54 -2.02
C LEU A 109 0.12 17.19 -0.74
N GLY A 110 1.44 17.25 -0.60
CA GLY A 110 2.15 17.82 0.56
C GLY A 110 2.48 19.30 0.40
#